data_AF-A0A4R3NKB0-F1
#
_entry.id   AF-A0A4R3NKB0-F1
#
_cell.length_a   1.000
_cell.length_b   1.000
_cell.length_c   1.000
_cell.angle_alpha   90.00
_cell.angle_beta   90.00
_cell.angle_gamma   90.00
#
_symmetry.space_group_name_H-M   'P 1'
#
loop_
_entity.id
_entity.type
_entity.pdbx_description
1 polymer ?
#
loop_
_entity_poly.entity_id
_entity_poly.type
_entity_poly.pdbx_seq_one_letter_code
_entity_poly.pdbx_strand_id
1 'polypeptide(L)'
;TNVYPTKGAVVKASFRTRIGYQVLMTLKQGAKYVPFGAIATLISDNSADNISSIVGDAGQVYLTGLPETGELLVKWGETAAQQCQVKFDLRHIDVSADMPIRQVSYRCVSGQQQAQPVVSNTSQTALQVPAPMENIESLHQTPNKTRWLQSPAGEK
;
A
#
# COMPACT_ATOMS: atom_id res chain seq x y z
N THR A 1 23.56 26.41 -2.69
CA THR A 1 24.15 27.52 -3.48
C THR A 1 25.47 27.88 -2.86
N ASN A 2 26.54 27.98 -3.65
CA ASN A 2 27.85 28.39 -3.15
C ASN A 2 28.06 29.89 -3.44
N VAL A 3 28.50 30.65 -2.44
CA VAL A 3 28.70 32.11 -2.52
C VAL A 3 30.09 32.45 -2.00
N TYR A 4 30.77 33.38 -2.68
CA TYR A 4 32.13 33.82 -2.32
C TYR A 4 32.13 35.35 -2.14
N PRO A 5 31.78 35.87 -0.96
CA PRO A 5 31.74 37.32 -0.72
C PRO A 5 33.15 37.92 -0.58
N THR A 6 33.30 39.17 -1.01
CA THR A 6 34.50 39.99 -0.79
C THR A 6 34.37 40.82 0.50
N LYS A 7 35.44 41.53 0.89
CA LYS A 7 35.46 42.36 2.11
C LYS A 7 34.33 43.40 2.06
N GLY A 8 33.44 43.35 3.05
CA GLY A 8 32.31 44.28 3.19
C GLY A 8 31.03 43.87 2.44
N ALA A 9 31.02 42.75 1.72
CA ALA A 9 29.82 42.29 1.02
C ALA A 9 28.84 41.53 1.94
N VAL A 10 27.55 41.84 1.83
CA VAL A 10 26.44 41.05 2.41
C VAL A 10 25.77 40.29 1.27
N VAL A 11 25.73 38.96 1.36
CA VAL A 11 25.18 38.09 0.32
C VAL A 11 24.04 37.22 0.86
N LYS A 12 22.98 37.05 0.07
CA LYS A 12 21.85 36.14 0.38
C LYS A 12 22.12 34.77 -0.22
N ALA A 13 22.25 33.76 0.63
CA ALA A 13 22.23 32.36 0.20
C ALA A 13 20.80 31.80 0.35
N SER A 14 20.18 31.44 -0.77
CA SER A 14 18.85 30.82 -0.77
C SER A 14 18.98 29.30 -0.62
N PHE A 15 18.29 28.74 0.37
CA PHE A 15 18.14 27.30 0.58
C PHE A 15 16.66 26.94 0.49
N ARG A 16 16.31 25.91 -0.27
CA ARG A 16 14.94 25.38 -0.30
C ARG A 16 14.83 24.32 0.79
N THR A 17 14.18 24.65 1.89
CA THR A 17 13.83 23.66 2.93
C THR A 17 12.56 22.93 2.52
N ARG A 18 12.47 21.63 2.85
CA ARG A 18 11.26 20.83 2.65
C ARG A 18 10.64 20.55 4.02
N ILE A 19 9.40 20.95 4.21
CA ILE A 19 8.64 20.68 5.43
C ILE A 19 7.82 19.41 5.20
N GLY A 20 7.86 18.48 6.16
CA GLY A 20 7.12 17.22 6.09
C GLY A 20 7.89 16.06 6.71
N TYR A 21 7.41 14.84 6.49
CA TYR A 21 7.97 13.64 7.10
C TYR A 21 9.23 13.15 6.39
N GLN A 22 10.13 12.55 7.17
CA GLN A 22 11.29 11.80 6.68
C GLN A 22 10.97 10.31 6.75
N VAL A 23 11.08 9.63 5.62
CA VAL A 23 10.59 8.27 5.47
C VAL A 23 11.62 7.42 4.76
N LEU A 24 11.93 6.26 5.35
CA LEU A 24 12.62 5.17 4.67
C LEU A 24 11.57 4.12 4.29
N MET A 25 11.25 4.07 3.00
CA MET A 25 10.19 3.24 2.47
C MET A 25 10.77 2.05 1.72
N THR A 26 10.28 0.84 2.01
CA THR A 26 10.60 -0.37 1.24
C THR A 26 9.47 -0.66 0.25
N LEU A 27 9.80 -0.72 -1.03
CA LEU A 27 8.86 -0.87 -2.13
C LEU A 27 8.90 -2.28 -2.73
N LYS A 28 7.73 -2.92 -2.81
CA LYS A 28 7.58 -4.26 -3.38
C LYS A 28 6.60 -4.27 -4.56
N GLN A 29 7.00 -4.85 -5.68
CA GLN A 29 6.14 -5.15 -6.82
C GLN A 29 5.80 -6.65 -6.82
N GLY A 30 4.59 -6.99 -6.38
CA GLY A 30 4.19 -8.39 -6.20
C GLY A 30 5.04 -9.08 -5.12
N ALA A 31 5.77 -10.13 -5.51
CA ALA A 31 6.70 -10.85 -4.63
C ALA A 31 8.15 -10.32 -4.69
N LYS A 32 8.45 -9.41 -5.62
CA LYS A 32 9.80 -8.87 -5.86
C LYS A 32 9.93 -7.45 -5.33
N TYR A 33 11.17 -7.01 -5.10
CA TYR A 33 11.47 -5.61 -4.80
C TYR A 33 11.47 -4.77 -6.07
N VAL A 34 11.14 -3.48 -5.93
CA VAL A 34 11.35 -2.51 -7.01
C VAL A 34 12.86 -2.45 -7.31
N PRO A 35 13.25 -2.42 -8.60
CA PRO A 35 14.67 -2.48 -8.98
C PRO A 35 15.46 -1.25 -8.52
N PHE A 36 16.75 -1.47 -8.28
CA PHE A 36 17.72 -0.40 -8.07
C PHE A 36 17.68 0.61 -9.22
N GLY A 37 17.82 1.89 -8.90
CA GLY A 37 17.85 2.97 -9.88
C GLY A 37 16.46 3.44 -10.33
N ALA A 38 15.38 2.81 -9.85
CA ALA A 38 14.03 3.36 -10.05
C ALA A 38 13.92 4.73 -9.39
N ILE A 39 13.18 5.64 -10.02
CA ILE A 39 12.94 7.00 -9.52
C ILE A 39 11.55 7.04 -8.92
N ALA A 40 11.47 7.29 -7.61
CA ALA A 40 10.21 7.53 -6.91
C ALA A 40 9.96 9.04 -6.84
N THR A 41 8.81 9.50 -7.32
CA THR A 41 8.42 10.90 -7.38
C THR A 41 7.05 11.08 -6.75
N LEU A 42 6.90 12.05 -5.86
CA LEU A 42 5.61 12.43 -5.30
C LEU A 42 4.72 13.04 -6.40
N ILE A 43 3.53 12.47 -6.58
CA ILE A 43 2.49 13.05 -7.41
C ILE A 43 1.87 14.21 -6.63
N SER A 44 2.11 15.43 -7.10
CA SER A 44 1.57 16.66 -6.52
C SER A 44 1.24 17.63 -7.65
N ASP A 45 0.14 18.35 -7.51
CA ASP A 45 -0.27 19.40 -8.45
C ASP A 45 0.66 20.64 -8.36
N ASN A 46 1.41 20.76 -7.27
CA ASN A 46 2.28 21.89 -7.02
C ASN A 46 3.71 21.61 -7.50
N SER A 47 4.07 22.20 -8.64
CA SER A 47 5.40 22.05 -9.25
C SER A 47 6.56 22.58 -8.37
N ALA A 48 6.26 23.30 -7.29
CA ALA A 48 7.28 23.73 -6.33
C ALA A 48 7.83 22.56 -5.49
N ASP A 49 7.03 21.50 -5.29
CA ASP A 49 7.30 20.38 -4.39
C ASP A 49 7.63 19.09 -5.16
N ASN A 50 8.55 19.20 -6.12
CA ASN A 50 9.12 18.03 -6.79
C ASN A 50 9.99 17.24 -5.79
N ILE A 51 9.34 16.36 -5.03
CA ILE A 51 10.00 15.41 -4.15
C ILE A 51 10.24 14.14 -4.95
N SER A 52 11.52 13.87 -5.22
CA SER A 52 11.95 12.65 -5.87
C SER A 52 13.19 12.07 -5.18
N SER A 53 13.36 10.75 -5.32
CA SER A 53 14.51 10.01 -4.80
C SER A 53 14.73 8.73 -5.60
N ILE A 54 15.89 8.10 -5.41
CA ILE A 54 16.32 6.89 -6.11
C ILE A 54 16.11 5.68 -5.20
N VAL A 55 15.57 4.61 -5.76
CA VAL A 55 15.40 3.33 -5.08
C VAL A 55 16.73 2.58 -5.06
N GLY A 56 17.12 2.12 -3.88
CA GLY A 56 18.29 1.29 -3.61
C GLY A 56 18.09 -0.19 -3.93
N ASP A 57 19.09 -1.00 -3.59
CA ASP A 57 19.20 -2.41 -3.94
C ASP A 57 18.15 -3.30 -3.26
N ALA A 58 17.76 -2.97 -2.02
CA ALA A 58 16.71 -3.67 -1.29
C ALA A 58 15.29 -3.12 -1.57
N GLY A 59 15.10 -2.40 -2.68
CA GLY A 59 13.85 -1.69 -2.97
C GLY A 59 13.56 -0.56 -1.98
N GLN A 60 14.58 -0.08 -1.26
CA GLN A 60 14.45 0.96 -0.25
C GLN A 60 14.63 2.34 -0.88
N VAL A 61 13.80 3.31 -0.46
CA VAL A 61 13.90 4.69 -0.91
C VAL A 61 13.75 5.63 0.28
N TYR A 62 14.65 6.61 0.35
CA TYR A 62 14.61 7.65 1.36
C TYR A 62 14.00 8.93 0.78
N LEU A 63 12.92 9.41 1.40
CA LEU A 63 12.17 10.60 0.97
C LEU A 63 12.05 11.58 2.14
N THR A 64 12.12 12.87 1.84
CA THR A 64 12.03 13.95 2.84
C THR A 64 11.02 14.99 2.40
N GLY A 65 10.32 15.56 3.37
CA GLY A 65 9.27 16.55 3.12
C GLY A 65 7.97 15.93 2.60
N LEU A 66 7.75 14.64 2.84
CA LEU A 66 6.50 14.01 2.39
C LEU A 66 5.30 14.56 3.18
N PRO A 67 4.14 14.74 2.52
CA PRO A 67 2.90 15.01 3.21
C PRO A 67 2.50 13.82 4.06
N GLU A 68 1.49 14.00 4.89
CA GLU A 68 0.93 12.94 5.73
C GLU A 68 0.38 11.76 4.92
N THR A 69 -0.30 12.05 3.81
CA THR A 69 -0.81 11.06 2.86
C THR A 69 -0.52 11.51 1.44
N GLY A 70 -0.36 10.58 0.52
CA GLY A 70 -0.15 10.92 -0.89
C GLY A 70 0.10 9.71 -1.76
N GLU A 71 0.55 9.98 -3.00
CA GLU A 71 0.85 8.95 -3.99
C GLU A 71 2.23 9.18 -4.61
N LEU A 72 3.02 8.11 -4.73
CA LEU A 72 4.30 8.13 -5.42
C LEU A 72 4.16 7.42 -6.77
N LEU A 73 4.71 8.04 -7.81
CA LEU A 73 5.00 7.40 -9.08
C LEU A 73 6.43 6.88 -9.06
N VAL A 74 6.61 5.59 -9.28
CA VAL A 74 7.91 4.93 -9.29
C VAL A 74 8.19 4.43 -10.71
N LYS A 75 9.22 4.96 -11.38
CA LYS A 75 9.58 4.61 -12.77
C LYS A 75 11.01 4.10 -12.87
N TRP A 76 11.22 3.02 -13.63
CA TRP A 76 12.56 2.52 -14.02
C TRP A 76 12.68 2.28 -15.52
N GLY A 77 11.68 2.70 -16.29
CA GLY A 77 11.64 2.68 -17.74
C GLY A 77 10.38 3.36 -18.25
N GLU A 78 10.19 3.34 -19.57
CA GLU A 78 9.08 4.06 -20.21
C GLU A 78 7.84 3.20 -20.46
N THR A 79 7.95 1.88 -20.36
CA THR A 79 6.80 1.01 -20.56
C THR A 79 5.90 0.99 -19.33
N ALA A 80 4.60 0.72 -19.52
CA ALA A 80 3.65 0.63 -18.42
C ALA A 80 4.01 -0.45 -17.37
N ALA A 81 4.75 -1.49 -17.77
CA ALA A 81 5.25 -2.53 -16.88
C ALA A 81 6.49 -2.08 -16.07
N GLN A 82 7.18 -1.03 -16.52
CA GLN A 82 8.39 -0.47 -15.91
C GLN A 82 8.09 0.74 -15.00
N GLN A 83 6.84 0.86 -14.57
CA GLN A 83 6.40 1.86 -13.63
C GLN A 83 5.30 1.32 -12.73
N CYS A 84 5.19 1.88 -11.54
CA CYS A 84 4.12 1.55 -10.60
C CYS A 84 3.79 2.74 -9.69
N GLN A 85 2.63 2.68 -9.05
CA GLN A 85 2.16 3.70 -8.11
C GLN A 85 2.06 3.13 -6.71
N VAL A 86 2.28 4.01 -5.72
CA VAL A 86 2.26 3.68 -4.29
C VAL A 86 1.43 4.73 -3.57
N LYS A 87 0.32 4.32 -2.97
CA LYS A 87 -0.44 5.16 -2.04
C LYS A 87 0.07 4.92 -0.62
N PHE A 88 0.39 6.00 0.08
CA PHE A 88 0.96 5.94 1.43
C PHE A 88 0.16 6.80 2.41
N ASP A 89 0.20 6.39 3.68
CA ASP A 89 -0.38 7.10 4.81
C ASP A 89 0.58 7.00 6.01
N LEU A 90 1.01 8.15 6.52
CA LEU A 90 2.03 8.26 7.55
C LEU A 90 1.47 8.66 8.92
N ARG A 91 0.15 8.84 9.06
CA ARG A 91 -0.49 9.36 10.29
C ARG A 91 -0.10 8.65 11.57
N HIS A 92 -0.14 7.32 11.51
CA HIS A 92 -0.06 6.46 12.70
C HIS A 92 1.24 5.67 12.75
N ILE A 93 2.33 6.31 12.37
CA ILE A 93 3.65 5.67 12.38
C ILE A 93 4.45 6.19 13.55
N ASP A 94 4.67 5.31 14.51
CA ASP A 94 5.41 5.62 15.71
C ASP A 94 6.88 5.86 15.39
N VAL A 95 7.40 6.96 15.91
CA VAL A 95 8.81 7.34 15.86
C VAL A 95 9.23 7.67 17.29
N SER A 96 10.42 7.20 17.68
CA SER A 96 11.00 7.51 18.99
C SER A 96 12.00 8.66 18.85
N ALA A 97 12.38 9.28 19.97
CA ALA A 97 13.38 10.34 19.97
C ALA A 97 14.72 9.89 19.36
N ASP A 98 15.08 8.62 19.57
CA ASP A 98 16.32 8.03 19.06
C ASP A 98 16.20 7.56 17.60
N MET A 99 14.99 7.43 17.06
CA MET A 99 14.72 7.01 15.68
C MET A 99 13.65 7.89 15.04
N PRO A 100 14.01 9.08 14.54
CA PRO A 100 13.05 10.05 14.01
C PRO A 100 12.59 9.75 12.56
N ILE A 101 13.19 8.77 11.88
CA ILE A 101 12.85 8.39 10.50
C ILE A 101 11.73 7.33 10.54
N ARG A 102 10.62 7.60 9.84
CA ARG A 102 9.52 6.64 9.71
C ARG A 102 9.94 5.51 8.76
N GLN A 103 9.98 4.28 9.24
CA GLN A 103 10.29 3.11 8.41
C GLN A 103 9.01 2.36 8.04
N VAL A 104 8.78 2.15 6.74
CA VAL A 104 7.53 1.58 6.22
C VAL A 104 7.76 0.67 5.03
N SER A 105 6.82 -0.24 4.79
CA SER A 105 6.80 -1.10 3.61
C SER A 105 5.49 -0.94 2.87
N TYR A 106 5.55 -0.67 1.56
CA TYR A 106 4.39 -0.52 0.71
C TYR A 106 4.46 -1.41 -0.53
N ARG A 107 3.29 -1.76 -1.05
CA ARG A 107 3.15 -2.44 -2.34
C ARG A 107 3.04 -1.41 -3.45
N CYS A 108 3.79 -1.64 -4.51
CA CYS A 108 3.77 -0.86 -5.73
C CYS A 108 2.94 -1.59 -6.78
N VAL A 109 1.89 -0.92 -7.28
CA VAL A 109 0.98 -1.48 -8.28
C VAL A 109 1.29 -0.86 -9.65
N SER A 110 1.77 -1.67 -10.60
CA SER A 110 1.86 -1.24 -12.00
C SER A 110 0.44 -1.08 -12.54
N GLY A 111 0.17 -0.04 -13.32
CA GLY A 111 -1.15 0.34 -13.79
C GLY A 111 -1.77 -0.66 -14.76
N GLN A 112 -2.13 -1.85 -14.25
CA GLN A 112 -3.12 -2.82 -14.70
C GLN A 112 -3.32 -3.82 -13.55
N GLN A 113 -4.10 -3.43 -12.55
CA GLN A 113 -4.89 -4.39 -11.78
C GLN A 113 -6.27 -3.81 -11.51
N GLN A 114 -6.96 -3.50 -12.61
CA GLN A 114 -8.40 -3.37 -12.64
C GLN A 114 -8.92 -4.20 -13.82
N ALA A 115 -8.82 -5.51 -13.65
CA ALA A 115 -9.65 -6.49 -14.34
C ALA A 115 -9.82 -7.68 -13.40
N GLN A 116 -10.90 -7.67 -12.62
CA GLN A 116 -11.60 -8.88 -12.20
C GLN A 116 -13.11 -8.59 -12.19
N PRO A 117 -13.99 -9.51 -12.64
CA PRO A 117 -13.74 -10.86 -13.17
C PRO A 117 -14.05 -10.97 -14.67
N VAL A 118 -13.25 -11.74 -15.40
CA VAL A 118 -13.78 -12.48 -16.57
C VAL A 118 -14.67 -13.56 -15.97
N VAL A 119 -15.97 -13.44 -16.17
CA VAL A 119 -16.91 -14.52 -15.89
C VAL A 119 -16.62 -15.62 -16.90
N SER A 120 -15.87 -16.64 -16.50
CA SER A 120 -15.70 -17.88 -17.26
C SER A 120 -17.00 -18.68 -17.21
N ASN A 121 -18.04 -18.24 -17.91
CA ASN A 121 -19.19 -19.10 -18.17
C ASN A 121 -18.90 -19.95 -19.42
N THR A 122 -18.17 -21.04 -19.20
CA THR A 122 -18.05 -22.13 -20.17
C THR A 122 -19.29 -23.01 -20.07
N SER A 123 -20.22 -22.78 -21.00
CA SER A 123 -21.19 -23.71 -21.61
C SER A 123 -21.73 -24.88 -20.80
N GLN A 124 -23.04 -24.87 -20.54
CA GLN A 124 -23.87 -26.08 -20.55
C GLN A 124 -25.20 -25.80 -21.27
N THR A 125 -25.25 -26.13 -22.55
CA THR A 125 -26.49 -26.43 -23.28
C THR A 125 -26.65 -27.95 -23.22
N ALA A 126 -27.60 -28.43 -22.42
CA ALA A 126 -28.09 -29.80 -22.51
C ALA A 126 -29.61 -29.78 -22.31
N LEU A 127 -30.31 -30.33 -23.30
CA LEU A 127 -31.76 -30.42 -23.41
C LEU A 127 -32.36 -31.20 -22.23
N GLN A 128 -33.40 -30.65 -21.60
CA GLN A 128 -34.23 -31.36 -20.62
C GLN A 128 -35.57 -31.78 -21.24
N VAL A 129 -35.91 -33.07 -21.06
CA VAL A 129 -37.21 -33.69 -21.35
C VAL A 129 -37.92 -33.95 -20.01
N PRO A 130 -39.25 -33.82 -19.87
CA PRO A 130 -39.90 -33.80 -18.55
C PRO A 130 -40.56 -35.13 -18.09
N ALA A 131 -40.58 -35.29 -16.75
CA ALA A 131 -41.54 -35.99 -15.84
C ALA A 131 -41.67 -37.54 -15.91
N PRO A 132 -42.25 -38.26 -14.90
CA PRO A 132 -43.02 -37.79 -13.73
C PRO A 132 -42.64 -38.43 -12.35
N MET A 133 -43.52 -38.22 -11.38
CA MET A 133 -43.43 -38.30 -9.91
C MET A 133 -43.41 -39.71 -9.32
N GLU A 134 -42.88 -39.87 -8.10
CA GLU A 134 -43.51 -40.70 -7.05
C GLU A 134 -43.02 -40.40 -5.61
N ASN A 135 -43.96 -40.58 -4.68
CA ASN A 135 -43.95 -40.28 -3.24
C ASN A 135 -43.14 -41.30 -2.39
N ILE A 136 -42.80 -40.93 -1.15
CA ILE A 136 -43.38 -41.50 0.10
C ILE A 136 -42.62 -40.93 1.34
N GLU A 137 -43.44 -40.52 2.31
CA GLU A 137 -43.15 -40.02 3.65
C GLU A 137 -42.30 -40.97 4.52
N SER A 138 -41.65 -40.44 5.57
CA SER A 138 -41.76 -41.01 6.94
C SER A 138 -41.03 -40.20 8.03
N LEU A 139 -41.83 -39.69 8.96
CA LEU A 139 -41.69 -39.59 10.42
C LEU A 139 -40.51 -38.85 11.10
N HIS A 140 -40.89 -37.74 11.76
CA HIS A 140 -40.74 -37.44 13.19
C HIS A 140 -39.71 -38.23 14.02
N GLN A 141 -38.80 -37.51 14.71
CA GLN A 141 -38.95 -37.17 16.13
C GLN A 141 -37.85 -36.24 16.66
N THR A 142 -38.20 -35.54 17.75
CA THR A 142 -37.56 -34.39 18.38
C THR A 142 -36.61 -34.82 19.54
N PRO A 143 -36.23 -33.94 20.49
CA PRO A 143 -34.87 -33.45 20.69
C PRO A 143 -34.20 -34.04 21.95
N ASN A 144 -32.87 -33.94 22.07
CA ASN A 144 -32.22 -34.16 23.37
C ASN A 144 -31.65 -32.87 23.96
N LYS A 145 -32.34 -32.41 25.00
CA LYS A 145 -31.85 -31.48 26.04
C LYS A 145 -30.63 -32.12 26.71
N THR A 146 -29.67 -31.36 27.20
CA THR A 146 -29.29 -31.11 28.61
C THR A 146 -27.76 -30.86 28.53
N ARG A 147 -27.06 -30.02 29.30
CA ARG A 147 -27.24 -29.54 30.65
C ARG A 147 -26.20 -28.44 30.88
N TRP A 148 -26.63 -27.22 31.23
CA TRP A 148 -25.76 -26.24 31.87
C TRP A 148 -25.44 -26.69 33.29
N LEU A 149 -24.20 -26.47 33.74
CA LEU A 149 -23.84 -26.37 35.14
C LEU A 149 -22.89 -25.18 35.29
N GLN A 150 -23.44 -24.09 35.82
CA GLN A 150 -22.72 -23.03 36.51
C GLN A 150 -22.13 -23.56 37.82
N SER A 151 -21.05 -22.93 38.31
CA SER A 151 -20.77 -22.55 39.72
C SER A 151 -19.29 -22.12 39.88
N PRO A 152 -18.86 -21.48 40.99
CA PRO A 152 -19.13 -20.08 41.30
C PRO A 152 -17.84 -19.33 41.78
N ALA A 153 -18.05 -18.13 42.31
CA ALA A 153 -17.08 -17.23 42.92
C ALA A 153 -16.23 -17.80 44.08
N GLY A 154 -15.07 -17.16 44.30
CA GLY A 154 -14.21 -17.23 45.49
C GLY A 154 -12.98 -16.35 45.23
N GLU A 155 -12.96 -15.09 45.69
CA GLU A 155 -12.43 -14.66 46.99
C GLU A 155 -10.89 -14.72 47.08
N LYS A 156 -10.24 -13.60 46.73
CA LYS A 156 -9.17 -12.93 47.48
C LYS A 156 -8.84 -11.57 46.84
#